data_AF-A0AAP0HI60-F1
#
_entry.id   AF-A0AAP0HI60-F1
#
_cell.length_a   1.000
_cell.length_b   1.000
_cell.length_c   1.000
_cell.angle_alpha   90.00
_cell.angle_beta   90.00
_cell.angle_gamma   90.00
#
_symmetry.space_group_name_H-M   'P 1'
#
loop_
_entity.id
_entity.type
_entity.pdbx_description
1 polymer ?
#
loop_
_entity_poly.entity_id
_entity_poly.type
_entity_poly.pdbx_seq_one_letter_code
_entity_poly.pdbx_strand_id
1 'polypeptide(L)'
;MDFPQLTRTLPDGREESVMKRTTLVANTSNMPVAAREASIYTCITIAEYFRDMGYNVEMMVILLLVGEALREISGRLVSFSL
;
A
#
# COMPACT_ATOMS: atom_id res chain seq x y z
N MET A 1 -15.12 16.20 -0.23
CA MET A 1 -13.97 15.30 -0.47
C MET A 1 -14.55 14.02 -1.05
N ASP A 2 -14.70 13.99 -2.37
CA ASP A 2 -15.39 12.88 -3.04
C ASP A 2 -14.40 11.74 -3.26
N PHE A 3 -14.42 10.80 -2.31
CA PHE A 3 -13.85 9.46 -2.49
C PHE A 3 -14.68 8.68 -3.53
N PRO A 4 -14.14 7.63 -4.18
CA PRO A 4 -14.77 7.04 -5.36
C PRO A 4 -16.21 6.59 -5.09
N GLN A 5 -17.17 7.14 -5.83
CA GLN A 5 -18.59 6.73 -5.78
C GLN A 5 -18.87 5.48 -6.62
N LEU A 6 -17.82 4.73 -6.96
CA LEU A 6 -17.96 3.54 -7.77
C LEU A 6 -18.69 2.46 -6.93
N THR A 7 -19.79 1.94 -7.48
CA THR A 7 -20.53 0.81 -6.93
C THR A 7 -20.36 -0.39 -7.85
N ARG A 8 -20.47 -1.58 -7.26
CA ARG A 8 -20.51 -2.85 -7.98
C ARG A 8 -21.76 -3.59 -7.56
N THR A 9 -22.48 -4.13 -8.54
CA THR A 9 -23.56 -5.10 -8.29
C THR A 9 -22.96 -6.45 -7.91
N LEU A 10 -23.35 -6.94 -6.74
CA LEU A 10 -23.00 -8.27 -6.25
C LEU A 10 -23.88 -9.35 -6.90
N PRO A 11 -23.49 -10.63 -6.85
CA PRO A 11 -24.28 -11.73 -7.43
C PRO A 11 -25.71 -11.85 -6.86
N ASP A 12 -25.95 -11.28 -5.68
CA ASP A 12 -27.26 -11.24 -5.01
C ASP A 12 -28.12 -10.02 -5.42
N GLY A 13 -27.65 -9.21 -6.38
CA GLY A 13 -28.35 -8.05 -6.92
C GLY A 13 -28.16 -6.77 -6.10
N ARG A 14 -27.43 -6.80 -4.97
CA ARG A 14 -27.18 -5.60 -4.16
C ARG A 14 -26.05 -4.77 -4.75
N GLU A 15 -26.19 -3.46 -4.71
CA GLU A 15 -25.09 -2.54 -5.01
C GLU A 15 -24.26 -2.26 -3.75
N GLU A 16 -22.95 -2.45 -3.86
CA GLU A 16 -22.01 -2.06 -2.80
C GLU A 16 -20.88 -1.18 -3.36
N SER A 17 -20.46 -0.21 -2.54
CA SER A 17 -19.29 0.61 -2.86
C SER A 17 -18.03 -0.25 -2.91
N VAL A 18 -17.18 -0.02 -3.91
CA VAL A 18 -15.89 -0.71 -4.03
C VAL A 18 -14.99 -0.43 -2.84
N MET A 19 -15.22 0.67 -2.10
CA MET A 19 -14.46 1.03 -0.91
C MET A 19 -14.58 0.00 0.22
N LYS A 20 -15.68 -0.78 0.29
CA LYS A 20 -15.82 -1.83 1.31
C LYS A 20 -14.78 -2.95 1.19
N ARG A 21 -14.10 -3.06 0.05
CA ARG A 21 -13.07 -4.06 -0.24
C ARG A 21 -11.71 -3.46 -0.60
N THR A 22 -11.54 -2.15 -0.42
CA THR A 22 -10.30 -1.44 -0.75
C THR A 22 -9.66 -0.94 0.53
N THR A 23 -8.40 -1.31 0.76
CA THR A 23 -7.59 -0.73 1.85
C THR A 23 -6.60 0.26 1.26
N LEU A 24 -6.58 1.49 1.77
CA LEU A 24 -5.65 2.53 1.34
C LEU A 24 -4.65 2.86 2.46
N VAL A 25 -3.37 2.62 2.20
CA VAL A 25 -2.27 3.09 3.05
C VAL A 25 -1.61 4.26 2.35
N ALA A 26 -1.73 5.45 2.94
CA ALA A 26 -1.19 6.67 2.37
C ALA A 26 0.13 7.03 3.03
N ASN A 27 1.20 7.09 2.23
CA ASN A 27 2.43 7.76 2.61
C ASN A 27 2.80 8.86 1.59
N THR A 28 2.59 10.11 1.97
CA THR A 28 2.87 11.29 1.15
C THR A 28 4.34 11.71 1.25
N SER A 29 4.79 12.53 0.30
CA SER A 29 6.21 12.92 0.17
C SER A 29 6.79 13.65 1.39
N ASN A 30 5.96 14.39 2.14
CA ASN A 30 6.37 15.13 3.33
C ASN A 30 6.40 14.29 4.62
N MET A 31 6.00 13.02 4.56
CA MET A 31 6.03 12.12 5.71
C MET A 31 7.38 11.38 5.81
N PRO A 32 7.75 10.87 7.01
CA PRO A 32 9.08 10.34 7.28
C PRO A 32 9.52 9.27 6.28
N VAL A 33 10.79 9.34 5.87
CA VAL A 33 11.39 8.43 4.89
C VAL A 33 11.30 6.96 5.33
N ALA A 34 11.55 6.69 6.61
CA ALA A 34 11.39 5.35 7.20
C ALA A 34 9.94 4.83 7.14
N ALA A 35 8.95 5.72 7.18
CA ALA A 35 7.55 5.33 7.04
C ALA A 35 7.23 4.86 5.61
N ARG A 36 8.04 5.21 4.60
CA ARG A 36 7.79 4.84 3.19
C ARG A 36 7.99 3.34 3.01
N GLU A 37 9.08 2.82 3.55
CA GLU A 37 9.35 1.39 3.58
C GLU A 37 8.37 0.65 4.52
N ALA A 38 8.12 1.18 5.72
CA ALA A 38 7.15 0.58 6.65
C ALA A 38 5.73 0.50 6.07
N SER A 39 5.32 1.48 5.25
CA SER A 39 4.00 1.48 4.61
C SER A 39 3.83 0.33 3.61
N ILE A 40 4.89 -0.06 2.91
CA ILE A 40 4.86 -1.23 2.01
C ILE A 40 4.71 -2.51 2.83
N TYR A 41 5.53 -2.69 3.87
CA TYR A 41 5.44 -3.88 4.69
C TYR A 41 4.08 -4.02 5.37
N THR A 42 3.48 -2.90 5.77
CA THR A 42 2.11 -2.86 6.28
C THR A 42 1.11 -3.32 5.21
N CYS A 43 1.20 -2.79 3.99
CA CYS A 43 0.36 -3.23 2.87
C CYS A 43 0.52 -4.73 2.60
N ILE A 44 1.76 -5.24 2.56
CA ILE A 44 2.04 -6.66 2.29
C ILE A 44 1.40 -7.51 3.38
N THR A 45 1.56 -7.14 4.65
CA THR A 45 0.96 -7.86 5.78
C THR A 45 -0.56 -7.92 5.67
N ILE A 46 -1.21 -6.81 5.31
CA ILE A 46 -2.66 -6.77 5.08
C ILE A 46 -3.06 -7.65 3.89
N ALA A 47 -2.29 -7.63 2.80
CA ALA A 47 -2.58 -8.44 1.63
C ALA A 47 -2.42 -9.94 1.90
N GLU A 48 -1.38 -10.36 2.62
CA GLU A 48 -1.21 -11.75 3.05
C GLU A 48 -2.34 -12.16 3.99
N TYR A 49 -2.73 -11.31 4.94
CA TYR A 49 -3.85 -11.59 5.84
C TYR A 49 -5.15 -11.91 5.09
N PHE A 50 -5.50 -11.13 4.05
CA PHE A 50 -6.67 -11.43 3.22
C PHE A 50 -6.45 -12.62 2.28
N ARG A 51 -5.22 -12.89 1.84
CA ARG A 51 -4.89 -14.07 1.05
C ARG A 51 -5.04 -15.36 1.86
N ASP A 52 -4.64 -15.34 3.12
CA ASP A 52 -4.78 -16.47 4.06
C ASP A 52 -6.24 -16.83 4.34
N MET A 53 -7.15 -15.85 4.23
CA MET A 53 -8.60 -16.09 4.27
C MET A 53 -9.17 -16.70 2.97
N GLY A 54 -8.34 -16.89 1.94
CA GLY A 54 -8.73 -17.43 0.64
C GLY A 54 -9.23 -16.38 -0.35
N TYR A 55 -9.04 -15.09 -0.10
CA TYR A 55 -9.40 -14.04 -1.06
C TYR A 55 -8.33 -13.84 -2.12
N ASN A 56 -8.76 -13.50 -3.34
CA ASN A 56 -7.87 -12.99 -4.37
C ASN A 56 -7.59 -11.50 -4.10
N VAL A 57 -6.33 -11.17 -3.88
CA VAL A 57 -5.89 -9.82 -3.50
C VAL A 57 -4.96 -9.27 -4.58
N GLU A 58 -5.20 -8.03 -5.00
CA GLU A 58 -4.31 -7.24 -5.84
C GLU A 58 -3.74 -6.07 -5.04
N MET A 59 -2.48 -5.74 -5.28
CA MET A 59 -1.79 -4.63 -4.62
C MET A 59 -1.17 -3.72 -5.67
N MET A 60 -1.34 -2.41 -5.49
CA MET A 60 -0.67 -1.39 -6.28
C MET A 60 0.18 -0.50 -5.37
N VAL A 61 1.45 -0.33 -5.71
CA VAL A 61 2.44 0.44 -4.93
C VAL A 61 3.11 1.46 -5.85
N ILE A 62 3.34 2.67 -5.35
CA ILE A 62 4.09 3.71 -6.07
C ILE A 62 5.60 3.58 -5.78
N LEU A 63 6.35 3.08 -6.76
CA LEU A 63 7.73 2.59 -6.57
C LEU A 63 8.79 3.70 -6.41
N LEU A 64 8.60 4.86 -7.04
CA LEU A 64 9.61 5.94 -7.09
C LEU A 64 9.95 6.50 -5.70
N LEU A 65 8.94 6.71 -4.86
CA LEU A 65 9.09 7.30 -3.53
C LEU A 65 9.86 6.38 -2.56
N VAL A 66 9.77 5.07 -2.81
CA VAL A 66 10.37 4.00 -2.02
C VAL A 66 11.83 3.80 -2.40
N GLY A 67 12.15 3.84 -3.70
CA GLY A 67 13.54 3.75 -4.16
C GLY A 67 14.40 4.91 -3.66
N GLU A 68 13.85 6.12 -3.61
CA GLU A 68 14.51 7.28 -3.00
C GLU A 68 14.75 7.07 -1.49
N ALA A 69 13.74 6.53 -0.79
CA ALA A 69 13.84 6.27 0.64
C ALA A 69 14.94 5.27 0.98
N LEU A 70 15.02 4.17 0.23
CA LEU A 70 16.05 3.15 0.40
C LEU A 70 17.45 3.72 0.11
N ARG A 71 17.59 4.58 -0.91
CA ARG A 71 18.85 5.25 -1.22
C ARG A 71 19.28 6.19 -0.09
N GLU A 72 18.35 6.94 0.50
CA GLU A 72 18.66 7.87 1.60
C GLU A 72 19.06 7.12 2.88
N ILE A 73 18.33 6.05 3.24
CA ILE A 73 18.67 5.20 4.39
C ILE A 73 20.03 4.53 4.16
N SER A 74 20.28 4.00 2.96
CA SER A 74 21.57 3.40 2.59
C SER A 74 22.71 4.43 2.58
N GLY A 75 22.44 5.70 2.31
CA GLY A 75 23.43 6.77 2.41
C GLY A 75 23.77 7.16 3.86
N ARG A 76 22.81 7.03 4.77
CA ARG A 76 23.01 7.25 6.22
C ARG A 76 23.71 6.08 6.91
N LEU A 77 23.48 4.86 6.42
CA LEU A 77 24.20 3.66 6.82
C LEU A 77 25.46 3.56 5.96
N VAL A 78 26.56 4.22 6.35
CA VAL A 78 27.85 4.22 5.65
C VAL A 78 28.13 2.85 5.01
N SER A 79 27.97 2.76 3.70
CA SER A 79 28.48 1.63 2.92
C SER A 79 30.00 1.78 2.92
N PHE A 80 30.67 1.12 3.87
CA PHE A 80 32.11 0.90 3.78
C PHE A 80 32.38 0.05 2.53
N SER A 81 32.60 0.73 1.40
CA SER A 81 33.45 0.18 0.36
C SER A 81 34.86 0.12 0.91
N LEU A 82 35.37 -1.09 1.08
CA LEU A 82 36.80 -1.35 0.88
C LEU A 82 37.16 -1.05 -0.59
#